data_AF-A0A061HZ48-F1
#
_entry.id   AF-A0A061HZ48-F1
#
_cell.length_a   1.000
_cell.length_b   1.000
_cell.length_c   1.000
_cell.angle_alpha   90.00
_cell.angle_beta   90.00
_cell.angle_gamma   90.00
#
_symmetry.space_group_name_H-M   'P 1'
#
loop_
_entity.id
_entity.type
_entity.pdbx_description
1 polymer ?
#
loop_
_entity_poly.entity_id
_entity_poly.type
_entity_poly.pdbx_seq_one_letter_code
_entity_poly.pdbx_strand_id
1 'polypeptide(L)'
;MAYTGKYLDQASLLLVMSSAASEMPGLNLGLLKRWEAFGWTYVVDGHDLKTLCHVFSQAAQVRGKPRAVVVKIFKARGMPNVEDAESWYGRPMPKERADEIIKLIESQIQTNRILVPPPPIEDLSQINIMDINMTSPPVYIADDMVSTQKTCSLSLTKLGHENDRVIVLDGDTKNSNFSDIFKKEPPERFIQCYIAEQNMVNVALSCATRDGTIAFEYDAGNYANENFILVSVTYQGLLETGKSEIGLKKGGNQKEGGKPKPCSEQFPTAFYPSNAISKKYAVYLAANTEEMCFIRTRQAETFQIGQAKVVCHSENDKVTIIGAGLTLQEALLAADELSKEAVSIHVIDLFTIKLLDTVTIISNAKATSGRIITVEEHYPEGVFDALGKWLEENFKVLRHFCFK
;
A
#
# COMPACT_ATOMS: atom_id res chain seq x y z
N MET A 1 -15.62 13.16 -2.37
CA MET A 1 -15.33 11.76 -1.99
C MET A 1 -16.13 11.47 -0.74
N ALA A 2 -17.20 10.68 -0.86
CA ALA A 2 -18.01 10.25 0.27
C ALA A 2 -17.80 8.75 0.42
N TYR A 3 -17.22 8.34 1.55
CA TYR A 3 -17.14 6.94 1.94
C TYR A 3 -18.46 6.54 2.59
N THR A 4 -18.76 5.26 2.66
CA THR A 4 -19.91 4.73 3.40
C THR A 4 -19.37 3.73 4.41
N GLY A 5 -19.39 4.07 5.70
CA GLY A 5 -18.95 3.21 6.80
C GLY A 5 -19.02 3.93 8.14
N LYS A 6 -19.11 3.19 9.25
CA LYS A 6 -19.20 3.68 10.63
C LYS A 6 -18.11 4.69 11.01
N TYR A 7 -16.99 4.72 10.29
CA TYR A 7 -15.87 5.64 10.52
C TYR A 7 -16.14 7.11 10.13
N LEU A 8 -17.25 7.41 9.47
CA LEU A 8 -17.67 8.78 9.16
C LEU A 8 -18.49 9.47 10.27
N ASP A 9 -18.76 8.77 11.37
CA ASP A 9 -19.44 9.39 12.53
C ASP A 9 -18.51 10.35 13.28
N GLN A 10 -17.22 10.34 12.96
CA GLN A 10 -16.24 11.30 13.47
C GLN A 10 -16.20 12.57 12.63
N ALA A 11 -16.04 13.69 13.32
CA ALA A 11 -16.12 15.01 12.75
C ALA A 11 -14.89 15.34 11.86
N SER A 12 -14.85 14.86 10.61
CA SER A 12 -13.78 15.21 9.65
C SER A 12 -13.82 16.69 9.20
N LEU A 13 -12.77 17.45 9.55
CA LEU A 13 -12.59 18.86 9.17
C LEU A 13 -11.39 18.98 8.24
N LEU A 14 -11.62 19.50 7.03
CA LEU A 14 -10.58 19.85 6.06
C LEU A 14 -10.29 21.36 6.15
N LEU A 15 -9.04 21.72 6.45
CA LEU A 15 -8.59 23.11 6.46
C LEU A 15 -7.91 23.43 5.12
N VAL A 16 -8.32 24.50 4.47
CA VAL A 16 -7.74 24.97 3.22
C VAL A 16 -7.29 26.41 3.41
N MET A 17 -6.01 26.67 3.18
CA MET A 17 -5.45 28.02 3.23
C MET A 17 -5.26 28.57 1.82
N SER A 18 -5.69 29.81 1.59
CA SER A 18 -5.61 30.52 0.31
C SER A 18 -4.89 31.85 0.48
N SER A 19 -3.78 32.08 -0.22
CA SER A 19 -3.16 33.41 -0.31
C SER A 19 -3.85 34.28 -1.37
N ALA A 20 -3.79 35.62 -1.21
CA ALA A 20 -4.37 36.56 -2.17
C ALA A 20 -3.46 36.86 -3.38
N ALA A 21 -2.13 36.94 -3.23
CA ALA A 21 -1.23 37.28 -4.35
C ALA A 21 -0.76 36.10 -5.19
N SER A 22 -0.89 34.87 -4.68
CA SER A 22 -0.95 33.74 -5.59
C SER A 22 -2.37 33.67 -6.12
N GLU A 23 -2.67 34.46 -7.14
CA GLU A 23 -3.56 33.97 -8.19
C GLU A 23 -2.88 32.75 -8.83
N MET A 24 -2.81 31.63 -8.08
CA MET A 24 -2.77 30.34 -8.72
C MET A 24 -4.07 30.28 -9.51
N PRO A 25 -4.03 30.12 -10.85
CA PRO A 25 -5.24 30.13 -11.70
C PRO A 25 -6.28 29.05 -11.35
N GLY A 26 -6.04 28.23 -10.32
CA GLY A 26 -6.87 27.13 -9.84
C GLY A 26 -7.64 27.37 -8.54
N LEU A 27 -7.31 28.36 -7.69
CA LEU A 27 -8.16 28.71 -6.52
C LEU A 27 -9.28 29.69 -6.89
N ASN A 28 -9.77 29.51 -8.12
CA ASN A 28 -10.86 30.25 -8.72
C ASN A 28 -12.15 30.05 -7.90
N LEU A 29 -13.14 30.95 -8.09
CA LEU A 29 -14.53 30.75 -7.65
C LEU A 29 -15.07 29.33 -7.94
N GLY A 30 -14.50 28.62 -8.92
CA GLY A 30 -14.79 27.23 -9.23
C GLY A 30 -14.45 26.22 -8.11
N LEU A 31 -13.39 26.41 -7.33
CA LEU A 31 -13.04 25.48 -6.24
C LEU A 31 -14.01 25.63 -5.05
N LEU A 32 -14.33 26.87 -4.71
CA LEU A 32 -15.37 27.20 -3.72
C LEU A 32 -16.72 26.63 -4.15
N LYS A 33 -17.16 26.87 -5.39
CA LYS A 33 -18.38 26.30 -5.96
C LYS A 33 -18.38 24.77 -5.97
N ARG A 34 -17.22 24.13 -6.21
CA ARG A 34 -17.08 22.67 -6.11
C ARG A 34 -17.34 22.19 -4.69
N TRP A 35 -16.77 22.82 -3.66
CA TRP A 35 -17.00 22.43 -2.27
C TRP A 35 -18.40 22.80 -1.75
N GLU A 36 -18.95 23.93 -2.21
CA GLU A 36 -20.34 24.30 -1.98
C GLU A 36 -21.31 23.27 -2.57
N ALA A 37 -21.00 22.72 -3.76
CA ALA A 37 -21.79 21.65 -4.36
C ALA A 37 -21.79 20.36 -3.53
N PHE A 38 -20.78 20.14 -2.66
CA PHE A 38 -20.79 19.06 -1.68
C PHE A 38 -21.44 19.46 -0.34
N GLY A 39 -21.80 20.74 -0.14
CA GLY A 39 -22.43 21.26 1.08
C GLY A 39 -21.48 21.39 2.27
N TRP A 40 -20.18 21.61 1.99
CA TRP A 40 -19.09 21.46 2.96
C TRP A 40 -18.52 22.78 3.50
N THR A 41 -18.85 23.94 2.93
CA THR A 41 -17.91 25.07 2.97
C THR A 41 -18.24 26.17 3.99
N TYR A 42 -17.25 26.55 4.80
CA TYR A 42 -17.16 27.83 5.51
C TYR A 42 -16.05 28.67 4.86
N VAL A 43 -16.22 29.98 4.77
CA VAL A 43 -15.18 30.90 4.28
C VAL A 43 -14.91 31.95 5.34
N VAL A 44 -13.65 32.12 5.71
CA VAL A 44 -13.25 33.00 6.83
C VAL A 44 -11.95 33.73 6.52
N ASP A 45 -11.81 34.93 7.03
CA ASP A 45 -10.53 35.64 7.08
C ASP A 45 -9.64 35.00 8.15
N GLY A 46 -8.48 34.49 7.77
CA GLY A 46 -7.52 33.85 8.67
C GLY A 46 -6.87 34.79 9.66
N HIS A 47 -7.00 36.10 9.46
CA HIS A 47 -6.47 37.12 10.37
C HIS A 47 -7.50 37.60 11.39
N ASP A 48 -8.76 37.19 11.25
CA ASP A 48 -9.79 37.40 12.26
C ASP A 48 -9.92 36.16 13.16
N LEU A 49 -9.14 36.15 14.23
CA LEU A 49 -9.14 35.07 15.21
C LEU A 49 -10.52 34.82 15.84
N LYS A 50 -11.36 35.86 16.00
CA LYS A 50 -12.68 35.69 16.61
C LYS A 50 -13.60 34.91 15.68
N THR A 51 -13.65 35.32 14.41
CA THR A 51 -14.44 34.64 13.40
C THR A 51 -13.90 33.24 13.13
N LEU A 52 -12.57 33.07 13.11
CA LEU A 52 -11.92 31.77 12.94
C LEU A 52 -12.31 30.78 14.06
N CYS A 53 -12.23 31.19 15.32
CA CYS A 53 -12.65 30.39 16.47
C CYS A 53 -14.15 30.04 16.40
N HIS A 54 -14.99 30.99 15.99
CA HIS A 54 -16.42 30.76 15.83
C HIS A 54 -16.72 29.72 14.75
N VAL A 55 -16.09 29.85 13.58
CA VAL A 55 -16.24 28.91 12.46
C VAL A 55 -15.75 27.51 12.84
N PHE A 56 -14.61 27.39 13.54
CA PHE A 56 -14.16 26.08 14.01
C PHE A 56 -15.10 25.45 15.02
N SER A 57 -15.65 26.23 15.95
CA SER A 57 -16.66 25.74 16.91
C SER A 57 -17.92 25.25 16.22
N GLN A 58 -18.46 26.01 15.25
CA GLN A 58 -19.61 25.59 14.44
C GLN A 58 -19.31 24.34 13.62
N ALA A 59 -18.16 24.32 12.93
CA ALA A 59 -17.76 23.19 12.12
C ALA A 59 -17.54 21.93 12.98
N ALA A 60 -17.10 22.06 14.24
CA ALA A 60 -16.93 20.94 15.15
C ALA A 60 -18.27 20.33 15.63
N GLN A 61 -19.39 21.05 15.53
CA GLN A 61 -20.72 20.57 15.94
C GLN A 61 -21.45 19.79 14.85
N VAL A 62 -21.06 19.95 13.58
CA VAL A 62 -21.69 19.25 12.45
C VAL A 62 -21.30 17.76 12.47
N ARG A 63 -22.29 16.88 12.28
CA ARG A 63 -22.14 15.41 12.19
C ARG A 63 -22.67 14.90 10.85
N GLY A 64 -22.29 13.68 10.47
CA GLY A 64 -22.80 12.99 9.27
C GLY A 64 -22.35 13.54 7.92
N LYS A 65 -21.52 14.60 7.90
CA LYS A 65 -20.86 15.09 6.68
C LYS A 65 -19.49 15.72 7.01
N PRO A 66 -18.53 15.65 6.09
CA PRO A 66 -17.27 16.38 6.24
C PRO A 66 -17.48 17.89 6.03
N ARG A 67 -16.55 18.68 6.54
CA ARG A 67 -16.58 20.15 6.48
C ARG A 67 -15.26 20.66 5.92
N ALA A 68 -15.32 21.71 5.12
CA ALA A 68 -14.20 22.43 4.56
C ALA A 68 -14.22 23.87 5.09
N VAL A 69 -13.14 24.30 5.74
CA VAL A 69 -12.96 25.70 6.15
C VAL A 69 -11.92 26.33 5.23
N VAL A 70 -12.36 27.29 4.44
CA VAL A 70 -11.52 28.06 3.52
C VAL A 70 -11.06 29.31 4.23
N VAL A 71 -9.78 29.34 4.57
CA VAL A 71 -9.13 30.42 5.29
C VAL A 71 -8.39 31.30 4.30
N LYS A 72 -8.84 32.54 4.17
CA LYS A 72 -8.15 33.57 3.38
C LYS A 72 -6.99 34.12 4.18
N ILE A 73 -5.79 34.08 3.62
CA ILE A 73 -4.58 34.57 4.25
C ILE A 73 -3.80 35.50 3.30
N PHE A 74 -2.80 36.17 3.85
CA PHE A 74 -1.74 36.79 3.09
C PHE A 74 -0.46 36.04 3.43
N LYS A 75 0.25 35.56 2.41
CA LYS A 75 1.52 34.87 2.61
C LYS A 75 2.49 35.83 3.29
N ALA A 76 3.25 35.36 4.29
CA ALA A 76 4.15 36.21 5.07
C ALA A 76 3.46 37.45 5.71
N ARG A 77 2.20 37.29 6.16
CA ARG A 77 1.47 38.32 6.90
C ARG A 77 2.32 38.94 8.01
N GLY A 78 2.29 40.27 8.11
CA GLY A 78 3.00 41.02 9.15
C GLY A 78 4.46 41.31 8.82
N MET A 79 4.94 40.93 7.63
CA MET A 79 6.28 41.24 7.14
C MET A 79 6.22 42.34 6.07
N PRO A 80 6.59 43.60 6.38
CA PRO A 80 6.56 44.69 5.42
C PRO A 80 7.38 44.39 4.17
N ASN A 81 6.85 44.71 2.98
CA ASN A 81 7.50 44.50 1.68
C ASN A 81 7.82 43.02 1.35
N VAL A 82 7.20 42.08 2.07
CA VAL A 82 7.30 40.62 1.87
C VAL A 82 5.90 40.01 1.87
N GLU A 83 4.98 40.58 2.67
CA GLU A 83 3.58 40.17 2.71
C GLU A 83 3.00 40.12 1.31
N ASP A 84 2.46 38.95 0.97
CA ASP A 84 1.85 38.62 -0.30
C ASP A 84 2.77 38.81 -1.52
N ALA A 85 4.09 38.89 -1.33
CA ALA A 85 5.01 38.95 -2.46
C ALA A 85 5.31 37.53 -3.00
N GLU A 86 5.26 37.37 -4.33
CA GLU A 86 5.46 36.06 -4.99
C GLU A 86 6.87 35.48 -4.78
N SER A 87 7.89 36.34 -4.84
CA SER A 87 9.31 35.97 -4.95
C SER A 87 9.95 35.38 -3.69
N TRP A 88 9.20 35.29 -2.58
CA TRP A 88 9.71 34.87 -1.27
C TRP A 88 9.43 33.40 -0.90
N TYR A 89 8.85 32.60 -1.80
CA TYR A 89 8.65 31.17 -1.53
C TYR A 89 9.97 30.45 -1.26
N GLY A 90 10.08 29.77 -0.11
CA GLY A 90 11.24 28.94 0.23
C GLY A 90 12.55 29.71 0.45
N ARG A 91 12.53 31.04 0.52
CA ARG A 91 13.73 31.86 0.73
C ARG A 91 13.88 32.24 2.21
N PRO A 92 15.04 31.99 2.83
CA PRO A 92 15.30 32.49 4.18
C PRO A 92 15.40 34.02 4.18
N MET A 93 14.96 34.65 5.28
CA MET A 93 15.05 36.11 5.45
C MET A 93 16.49 36.51 5.81
N PRO A 94 17.08 37.53 5.17
CA PRO A 94 18.37 38.08 5.57
C PRO A 94 18.33 38.59 7.02
N LYS A 95 19.43 38.41 7.77
CA LYS A 95 19.49 38.67 9.21
C LYS A 95 19.14 40.12 9.55
N GLU A 96 19.64 41.07 8.76
CA GLU A 96 19.44 42.50 8.97
C GLU A 96 17.95 42.88 8.89
N ARG A 97 17.21 42.27 7.95
CA ARG A 97 15.76 42.47 7.80
C ARG A 97 14.95 41.68 8.80
N ALA A 98 15.44 40.50 9.21
CA ALA A 98 14.78 39.66 10.19
C ALA A 98 14.67 40.37 11.55
N ASP A 99 15.74 41.02 12.01
CA ASP A 99 15.74 41.74 13.30
C ASP A 99 14.71 42.88 13.34
N GLU A 100 14.54 43.62 12.24
CA GLU A 100 13.54 44.68 12.12
C GLU A 100 12.10 44.13 12.13
N ILE A 101 11.86 43.03 11.40
CA ILE A 101 10.56 42.37 11.35
C ILE A 101 10.20 41.75 12.71
N ILE A 102 11.16 41.11 13.39
CA ILE A 102 10.96 40.55 14.72
C ILE A 102 10.55 41.64 15.70
N LYS A 103 11.30 42.75 15.75
CA LYS A 103 10.96 43.91 16.60
C LYS A 103 9.57 44.45 16.31
N LEU A 104 9.20 44.54 15.03
CA LEU A 104 7.86 45.00 14.63
C LEU A 104 6.76 44.04 15.14
N ILE A 105 6.94 42.73 15.01
CA ILE A 105 5.97 41.73 15.48
C ILE A 105 5.89 41.74 17.00
N GLU A 106 7.03 41.77 17.69
CA GLU A 106 7.11 41.82 19.15
C GLU A 106 6.42 43.06 19.71
N SER A 107 6.51 44.21 19.03
CA SER A 107 5.83 45.44 19.44
C SER A 107 4.30 45.34 19.45
N GLN A 108 3.73 44.34 18.76
CA GLN A 108 2.28 44.11 18.70
C GLN A 108 1.81 43.12 19.79
N ILE A 109 2.73 42.44 20.48
CA ILE A 109 2.40 41.47 21.53
C ILE A 109 2.01 42.21 22.80
N GLN A 110 0.77 42.00 23.26
CA GLN A 110 0.23 42.65 24.45
C GLN A 110 0.54 41.90 25.75
N THR A 111 0.86 40.61 25.65
CA THR A 111 0.99 39.71 26.82
C THR A 111 1.96 38.58 26.52
N ASN A 112 2.76 38.22 27.53
CA ASN A 112 3.68 37.07 27.48
C ASN A 112 3.05 35.77 28.03
N ARG A 113 1.72 35.73 28.20
CA ARG A 113 1.02 34.53 28.65
C ARG A 113 1.15 33.42 27.62
N ILE A 114 1.66 32.27 28.06
CA ILE A 114 1.69 31.05 27.27
C ILE A 114 0.32 30.36 27.41
N LEU A 115 -0.31 30.05 26.27
CA LEU A 115 -1.53 29.25 26.24
C LEU A 115 -1.15 27.76 26.27
N VAL A 116 -1.74 27.02 27.20
CA VAL A 116 -1.57 25.56 27.31
C VAL A 116 -2.89 24.91 26.92
N PRO A 117 -2.94 24.10 25.86
CA PRO A 117 -4.16 23.39 25.50
C PRO A 117 -4.51 22.37 26.59
N PRO A 118 -5.80 22.12 26.87
CA PRO A 118 -6.19 21.04 27.77
C PRO A 118 -5.76 19.68 27.18
N PRO A 119 -5.51 18.67 28.03
CA PRO A 119 -5.28 17.32 27.54
C PRO A 119 -6.51 16.82 26.75
N PRO A 120 -6.31 15.90 25.79
CA PRO A 120 -7.43 15.28 25.09
C PRO A 120 -8.31 14.49 26.06
N ILE A 121 -9.57 14.30 25.68
CA ILE A 121 -10.49 13.41 26.40
C ILE A 121 -10.06 11.97 26.09
N GLU A 122 -9.84 11.15 27.12
CA GLU A 122 -9.51 9.74 26.99
C GLU A 122 -10.80 8.89 26.90
N ASP A 123 -11.41 8.86 25.73
CA ASP A 123 -12.66 8.12 25.46
C ASP A 123 -12.47 6.88 24.57
N LEU A 124 -11.23 6.58 24.18
CA LEU A 124 -10.90 5.43 23.34
C LEU A 124 -10.74 4.16 24.18
N SER A 125 -11.36 3.08 23.71
CA SER A 125 -11.10 1.74 24.24
C SER A 125 -9.67 1.31 23.95
N GLN A 126 -9.03 0.60 24.89
CA GLN A 126 -7.72 0.00 24.63
C GLN A 126 -7.79 -0.96 23.44
N ILE A 127 -6.86 -0.80 22.50
CA ILE A 127 -6.73 -1.66 21.32
C ILE A 127 -5.72 -2.75 21.66
N ASN A 128 -6.07 -4.01 21.37
CA ASN A 128 -5.15 -5.13 21.51
C ASN A 128 -4.14 -5.13 20.35
N ILE A 129 -2.86 -4.89 20.65
CA ILE A 129 -1.78 -4.84 19.67
C ILE A 129 -0.96 -6.14 19.59
N MET A 130 -1.37 -7.21 20.27
CA MET A 130 -0.66 -8.49 20.19
C MET A 130 -0.73 -9.12 18.80
N ASP A 131 0.28 -9.93 18.49
CA ASP A 131 0.37 -10.69 17.24
C ASP A 131 -0.89 -11.53 17.01
N ILE A 132 -1.32 -11.57 15.75
CA ILE A 132 -2.44 -12.37 15.30
C ILE A 132 -1.98 -13.80 15.07
N ASN A 133 -2.43 -14.70 15.94
CA ASN A 133 -2.22 -16.12 15.79
C ASN A 133 -3.36 -16.78 15.02
N MET A 134 -3.00 -17.68 14.11
CA MET A 134 -3.96 -18.51 13.41
C MET A 134 -4.59 -19.51 14.39
N THR A 135 -5.90 -19.37 14.65
CA THR A 135 -6.59 -20.20 15.67
C THR A 135 -6.66 -21.68 15.30
N SER A 136 -6.52 -22.00 14.02
CA SER A 136 -6.56 -23.37 13.50
C SER A 136 -5.80 -23.49 12.18
N PRO A 137 -5.03 -24.58 11.99
CA PRO A 137 -4.31 -24.83 10.75
C PRO A 137 -5.27 -24.86 9.55
N PRO A 138 -4.81 -24.51 8.35
CA PRO A 138 -5.62 -24.65 7.14
C PRO A 138 -6.10 -26.10 6.99
N VAL A 139 -7.42 -26.31 6.97
CA VAL A 139 -8.01 -27.60 6.63
C VAL A 139 -8.41 -27.50 5.15
N TYR A 140 -7.76 -28.29 4.30
CA TYR A 140 -8.18 -28.47 2.90
C TYR A 140 -7.95 -29.92 2.48
N ILE A 141 -8.87 -30.43 1.65
CA ILE A 141 -8.75 -31.72 0.96
C ILE A 141 -7.99 -31.44 -0.34
N ALA A 142 -6.96 -32.24 -0.64
CA ALA A 142 -6.00 -31.99 -1.72
C ALA A 142 -6.60 -31.83 -3.13
N ASP A 143 -7.83 -32.29 -3.35
CA ASP A 143 -8.50 -32.31 -4.65
C ASP A 143 -9.42 -31.10 -4.92
N ASP A 144 -9.57 -30.18 -3.95
CA ASP A 144 -10.46 -29.03 -4.10
C ASP A 144 -9.78 -27.89 -4.90
N MET A 145 -10.12 -27.78 -6.18
CA MET A 145 -9.65 -26.71 -7.07
C MET A 145 -10.29 -25.36 -6.71
N VAL A 146 -9.74 -24.66 -5.71
CA VAL A 146 -10.21 -23.33 -5.29
C VAL A 146 -9.30 -22.22 -5.80
N SER A 147 -9.91 -21.20 -6.43
CA SER A 147 -9.21 -19.98 -6.86
C SER A 147 -8.48 -19.31 -5.68
N THR A 148 -7.20 -18.97 -5.87
CA THR A 148 -6.40 -18.27 -4.85
C THR A 148 -6.91 -16.88 -4.50
N GLN A 149 -7.65 -16.24 -5.41
CA GLN A 149 -8.32 -14.96 -5.12
C GLN A 149 -9.43 -15.19 -4.10
N LYS A 150 -10.28 -16.20 -4.35
CA LYS A 150 -11.31 -16.62 -3.41
C LYS A 150 -10.71 -17.07 -2.08
N THR A 151 -9.60 -17.82 -2.10
CA THR A 151 -8.93 -18.22 -0.85
C THR A 151 -8.33 -17.05 -0.08
N CYS A 152 -7.80 -16.04 -0.76
CA CYS A 152 -7.34 -14.82 -0.10
C CYS A 152 -8.49 -14.15 0.65
N SER A 153 -9.62 -13.95 -0.01
CA SER A 153 -10.79 -13.31 0.58
C SER A 153 -11.39 -14.13 1.73
N LEU A 154 -11.43 -15.46 1.61
CA LEU A 154 -11.82 -16.37 2.70
C LEU A 154 -10.84 -16.30 3.88
N SER A 155 -9.53 -16.22 3.61
CA SER A 155 -8.50 -16.12 4.65
C SER A 155 -8.58 -14.78 5.37
N LEU A 156 -8.81 -13.68 4.64
CA LEU A 156 -9.02 -12.36 5.21
C LEU A 156 -10.31 -12.29 6.03
N THR A 157 -11.39 -12.93 5.57
CA THR A 157 -12.64 -13.02 6.33
C THR A 157 -12.42 -13.74 7.65
N LYS A 158 -11.73 -14.88 7.62
CA LYS A 158 -11.35 -15.60 8.84
C LYS A 158 -10.46 -14.77 9.76
N LEU A 159 -9.43 -14.11 9.21
CA LEU A 159 -8.57 -13.21 9.96
C LEU A 159 -9.38 -12.07 10.60
N GLY A 160 -10.38 -11.55 9.89
CA GLY A 160 -11.33 -10.55 10.38
C GLY A 160 -12.12 -11.05 11.60
N HIS A 161 -12.57 -12.29 11.60
CA HIS A 161 -13.23 -12.89 12.77
C HIS A 161 -12.30 -13.11 13.96
N GLU A 162 -11.00 -13.30 13.72
CA GLU A 162 -9.99 -13.52 14.76
C GLU A 162 -9.42 -12.21 15.33
N ASN A 163 -9.49 -11.11 14.56
CA ASN A 163 -9.01 -9.81 15.00
C ASN A 163 -9.87 -8.65 14.47
N ASP A 164 -10.41 -7.86 15.39
CA ASP A 164 -11.29 -6.72 15.09
C ASP A 164 -10.58 -5.51 14.48
N ARG A 165 -9.23 -5.47 14.49
CA ARG A 165 -8.43 -4.44 13.81
C ARG A 165 -8.40 -4.61 12.30
N VAL A 166 -8.72 -5.80 11.79
CA VAL A 166 -8.63 -6.09 10.35
C VAL A 166 -9.76 -5.37 9.61
N ILE A 167 -9.39 -4.53 8.66
CA ILE A 167 -10.31 -3.86 7.73
C ILE A 167 -9.93 -4.17 6.28
N VAL A 168 -10.92 -4.18 5.39
CA VAL A 168 -10.71 -4.43 3.96
C VAL A 168 -11.21 -3.26 3.13
N LEU A 169 -10.40 -2.80 2.17
CA LEU A 169 -10.72 -1.72 1.26
C LEU A 169 -10.79 -2.24 -0.18
N ASP A 170 -11.75 -1.75 -0.98
CA ASP A 170 -11.95 -2.25 -2.36
C ASP A 170 -12.27 -1.13 -3.37
N GLY A 171 -11.61 -1.22 -4.54
CA GLY A 171 -11.69 -0.28 -5.65
C GLY A 171 -12.83 -0.49 -6.65
N ASP A 172 -13.97 -1.07 -6.23
CA ASP A 172 -15.09 -1.49 -7.10
C ASP A 172 -14.81 -2.74 -7.95
N THR A 173 -14.00 -3.63 -7.40
CA THR A 173 -13.58 -4.89 -8.04
C THR A 173 -13.96 -6.11 -7.20
N LYS A 174 -14.70 -5.91 -6.11
CA LYS A 174 -15.20 -6.93 -5.16
C LYS A 174 -15.77 -8.21 -5.75
N ASN A 175 -16.45 -8.12 -6.90
CA ASN A 175 -17.04 -9.30 -7.56
C ASN A 175 -15.98 -10.13 -8.30
N SER A 176 -14.89 -9.50 -8.74
CA SER A 176 -13.81 -10.12 -9.49
C SER A 176 -12.72 -10.68 -8.56
N ASN A 177 -12.47 -10.00 -7.45
CA ASN A 177 -11.45 -10.39 -6.48
C ASN A 177 -12.02 -11.12 -5.24
N PHE A 178 -13.34 -11.33 -5.19
CA PHE A 178 -14.08 -12.00 -4.12
C PHE A 178 -14.04 -11.29 -2.75
N SER A 179 -13.67 -10.00 -2.69
CA SER A 179 -13.69 -9.21 -1.45
C SER A 179 -15.12 -8.98 -0.93
N ASP A 180 -16.14 -9.24 -1.75
CA ASP A 180 -17.55 -9.30 -1.37
C ASP A 180 -17.83 -10.35 -0.27
N ILE A 181 -16.97 -11.36 -0.13
CA ILE A 181 -17.03 -12.35 0.95
C ILE A 181 -16.80 -11.65 2.31
N PHE A 182 -15.73 -10.87 2.44
CA PHE A 182 -15.44 -10.11 3.67
C PHE A 182 -16.53 -9.06 3.94
N LYS A 183 -17.04 -8.43 2.87
CA LYS A 183 -18.13 -7.46 2.99
C LYS A 183 -19.40 -8.05 3.62
N LYS A 184 -19.66 -9.35 3.46
CA LYS A 184 -20.86 -9.98 4.05
C LYS A 184 -20.70 -10.14 5.56
N GLU A 185 -19.50 -10.46 6.03
CA GLU A 185 -19.20 -10.77 7.42
C GLU A 185 -17.72 -10.43 7.69
N PRO A 186 -17.36 -9.31 8.34
CA PRO A 186 -18.17 -8.21 8.89
C PRO A 186 -18.30 -6.99 7.96
N PRO A 187 -19.53 -6.54 7.61
CA PRO A 187 -19.75 -5.42 6.67
C PRO A 187 -19.23 -4.07 7.17
N GLU A 188 -19.21 -3.84 8.48
CA GLU A 188 -18.79 -2.58 9.09
C GLU A 188 -17.28 -2.31 8.97
N ARG A 189 -16.48 -3.35 8.68
CA ARG A 189 -15.03 -3.27 8.48
C ARG A 189 -14.63 -3.34 7.01
N PHE A 190 -15.60 -3.28 6.10
CA PHE A 190 -15.37 -3.18 4.66
C PHE A 190 -15.56 -1.73 4.18
N ILE A 191 -14.55 -1.16 3.52
CA ILE A 191 -14.56 0.21 2.99
C ILE A 191 -14.57 0.17 1.47
N GLN A 192 -15.72 0.49 0.89
CA GLN A 192 -15.82 0.70 -0.56
C GLN A 192 -15.17 2.04 -0.93
N CYS A 193 -14.09 1.99 -1.69
CA CYS A 193 -13.34 3.17 -2.14
C CYS A 193 -13.68 3.63 -3.55
N TYR A 194 -14.48 2.84 -4.28
CA TYR A 194 -14.82 3.07 -5.70
C TYR A 194 -13.57 3.09 -6.59
N ILE A 195 -13.70 3.48 -7.86
CA ILE A 195 -12.59 3.58 -8.82
C ILE A 195 -11.73 4.81 -8.48
N ALA A 196 -10.99 4.72 -7.38
CA ALA A 196 -10.19 5.78 -6.78
C ALA A 196 -9.00 5.20 -6.00
N GLU A 197 -8.21 4.36 -6.66
CA GLU A 197 -7.11 3.55 -6.12
C GLU A 197 -6.12 4.40 -5.32
N GLN A 198 -5.69 5.53 -5.86
CA GLN A 198 -4.78 6.47 -5.18
C GLN A 198 -5.31 6.94 -3.82
N ASN A 199 -6.62 7.09 -3.73
CA ASN A 199 -7.29 7.58 -2.55
C ASN A 199 -7.63 6.42 -1.59
N MET A 200 -7.85 5.20 -2.10
CA MET A 200 -7.92 3.97 -1.30
C MET A 200 -6.64 3.73 -0.50
N VAL A 201 -5.47 3.85 -1.15
CA VAL A 201 -4.15 3.73 -0.50
C VAL A 201 -4.03 4.74 0.65
N ASN A 202 -4.39 6.00 0.40
CA ASN A 202 -4.34 7.04 1.44
C ASN A 202 -5.29 6.77 2.62
N VAL A 203 -6.46 6.19 2.37
CA VAL A 203 -7.38 5.78 3.45
C VAL A 203 -6.81 4.61 4.23
N ALA A 204 -6.30 3.58 3.57
CA ALA A 204 -5.65 2.44 4.22
C ALA A 204 -4.50 2.92 5.13
N LEU A 205 -3.62 3.78 4.60
CA LEU A 205 -2.53 4.40 5.35
C LEU A 205 -3.03 5.18 6.57
N SER A 206 -4.09 5.97 6.40
CA SER A 206 -4.64 6.78 7.50
C SER A 206 -5.28 5.90 8.59
N CYS A 207 -6.00 4.85 8.19
CA CYS A 207 -6.63 3.90 9.11
C CYS A 207 -5.59 3.09 9.90
N ALA A 208 -4.43 2.80 9.31
CA ALA A 208 -3.35 2.08 9.97
C ALA A 208 -2.60 2.93 11.02
N THR A 209 -2.77 4.26 11.02
CA THR A 209 -2.03 5.13 11.94
C THR A 209 -2.30 4.83 13.41
N ARG A 210 -1.25 4.97 14.25
CA ARG A 210 -1.31 4.70 15.70
C ARG A 210 -1.80 3.29 16.05
N ASP A 211 -1.48 2.33 15.19
CA ASP A 211 -1.83 0.92 15.33
C ASP A 211 -3.34 0.66 15.42
N GLY A 212 -4.17 1.60 14.95
CA GLY A 212 -5.62 1.54 15.09
C GLY A 212 -6.24 0.35 14.34
N THR A 213 -5.78 0.08 13.13
CA THR A 213 -6.28 -1.01 12.27
C THR A 213 -5.15 -1.72 11.54
N ILE A 214 -5.45 -2.89 10.98
CA ILE A 214 -4.62 -3.62 10.03
C ILE A 214 -5.39 -3.60 8.71
N ALA A 215 -4.97 -2.72 7.81
CA ALA A 215 -5.71 -2.46 6.58
C ALA A 215 -5.22 -3.36 5.45
N PHE A 216 -6.14 -4.01 4.74
CA PHE A 216 -5.89 -4.75 3.50
C PHE A 216 -6.65 -4.11 2.35
N GLU A 217 -5.98 -3.71 1.28
CA GLU A 217 -6.64 -3.15 0.10
C GLU A 217 -6.58 -4.09 -1.13
N TYR A 218 -7.62 -4.00 -1.96
CA TYR A 218 -7.75 -4.70 -3.22
C TYR A 218 -7.68 -3.69 -4.38
N ASP A 219 -6.56 -3.68 -5.09
CA ASP A 219 -6.35 -2.86 -6.28
C ASP A 219 -6.29 -3.73 -7.54
N ALA A 220 -7.02 -3.33 -8.58
CA ALA A 220 -6.95 -3.92 -9.93
C ALA A 220 -6.13 -3.06 -10.91
N GLY A 221 -5.30 -2.15 -10.39
CA GLY A 221 -4.53 -1.18 -11.13
C GLY A 221 -3.86 -1.78 -12.37
N ASN A 222 -4.03 -1.08 -13.51
CA ASN A 222 -3.66 -1.37 -14.91
C ASN A 222 -2.19 -1.77 -15.20
N TYR A 223 -1.52 -2.51 -14.34
CA TYR A 223 -0.28 -3.21 -14.64
C TYR A 223 -0.66 -4.49 -15.39
N ALA A 224 -0.82 -4.36 -16.71
CA ALA A 224 -0.92 -5.43 -17.70
C ALA A 224 -1.56 -6.75 -17.19
N ASN A 225 -2.89 -6.88 -17.24
CA ASN A 225 -3.61 -8.16 -17.08
C ASN A 225 -3.42 -8.95 -15.76
N GLU A 226 -2.76 -8.39 -14.76
CA GLU A 226 -2.49 -9.09 -13.51
C GLU A 226 -3.51 -8.72 -12.42
N ASN A 227 -4.35 -9.68 -12.02
CA ASN A 227 -5.23 -9.52 -10.86
C ASN A 227 -4.42 -9.65 -9.57
N PHE A 228 -4.21 -8.55 -8.86
CA PHE A 228 -3.50 -8.53 -7.59
C PHE A 228 -4.42 -8.24 -6.41
N ILE A 229 -3.95 -8.57 -5.22
CA ILE A 229 -4.50 -8.12 -3.94
C ILE A 229 -3.34 -7.49 -3.23
N LEU A 230 -3.44 -6.23 -2.83
CA LEU A 230 -2.40 -5.66 -1.99
C LEU A 230 -2.63 -4.35 -1.28
N VAL A 231 -2.51 -4.37 0.07
CA VAL A 231 -1.33 -4.02 0.91
C VAL A 231 -1.80 -4.12 2.36
N SER A 232 -1.12 -4.95 3.17
CA SER A 232 -1.17 -4.81 4.63
C SER A 232 -0.37 -3.56 4.98
N VAL A 233 -1.06 -2.51 5.43
CA VAL A 233 -0.40 -1.32 5.96
C VAL A 233 -0.46 -1.39 7.48
N THR A 234 0.71 -1.47 8.11
CA THR A 234 0.90 -1.20 9.54
C THR A 234 1.57 0.17 9.70
N TYR A 235 1.40 0.81 10.85
CA TYR A 235 1.87 2.18 11.10
C TYR A 235 3.39 2.33 10.89
N GLN A 236 4.17 1.30 11.23
CA GLN A 236 5.62 1.30 11.13
C GLN A 236 6.09 1.40 9.66
N GLY A 237 5.47 0.66 8.74
CA GLY A 237 5.77 0.71 7.30
C GLY A 237 5.51 2.07 6.66
N LEU A 238 4.65 2.91 7.26
CA LEU A 238 4.44 4.30 6.86
C LEU A 238 5.68 5.17 7.16
N LEU A 239 6.32 4.97 8.31
CA LEU A 239 7.48 5.75 8.77
C LEU A 239 8.72 5.47 7.91
N GLU A 240 8.90 4.22 7.48
CA GLU A 240 10.07 3.81 6.70
C GLU A 240 9.98 4.21 5.23
N THR A 241 8.76 4.24 4.67
CA THR A 241 8.59 4.55 3.26
C THR A 241 8.60 6.04 2.98
N GLY A 242 8.15 6.90 3.92
CA GLY A 242 8.14 8.37 3.78
C GLY A 242 7.49 8.89 2.49
N LYS A 243 6.80 8.01 1.75
CA LYS A 243 6.39 8.17 0.37
C LYS A 243 4.95 7.70 0.28
N SER A 244 4.02 8.65 0.28
CA SER A 244 2.66 8.41 -0.22
C SER A 244 2.64 8.12 -1.74
N GLU A 245 3.81 7.86 -2.36
CA GLU A 245 4.00 7.70 -3.79
C GLU A 245 3.91 6.26 -4.28
N ILE A 246 3.79 5.28 -3.38
CA ILE A 246 3.70 3.86 -3.77
C ILE A 246 2.42 3.58 -4.60
N GLY A 247 1.42 4.48 -4.56
CA GLY A 247 0.28 4.51 -5.49
C GLY A 247 0.26 5.68 -6.50
N LEU A 248 1.29 6.54 -6.56
CA LEU A 248 1.25 7.79 -7.36
C LEU A 248 1.69 7.65 -8.82
N LYS A 249 2.21 6.50 -9.26
CA LYS A 249 2.51 6.30 -10.69
C LYS A 249 1.26 5.91 -11.49
N LYS A 250 0.29 6.82 -11.55
CA LYS A 250 -0.59 6.90 -12.73
C LYS A 250 0.28 7.26 -13.93
N GLY A 251 0.04 6.62 -15.07
CA GLY A 251 0.67 6.89 -16.35
C GLY A 251 0.47 8.33 -16.83
N GLY A 252 1.18 9.28 -16.22
CA GLY A 252 1.54 10.52 -16.86
C GLY A 252 2.53 10.18 -17.95
N ASN A 253 2.26 10.62 -19.18
CA ASN A 253 3.12 10.46 -20.36
C ASN A 253 4.61 10.57 -19.98
N GLN A 254 5.28 9.42 -19.82
CA GLN A 254 6.73 9.39 -19.66
C GLN A 254 7.36 9.66 -21.03
N LYS A 255 7.40 10.93 -21.40
CA LYS A 255 8.48 11.43 -22.25
C LYS A 255 9.71 11.54 -21.36
N GLU A 256 10.43 10.43 -21.19
CA GLU A 256 11.88 10.34 -20.92
C GLU A 256 12.25 8.91 -20.51
N GLY A 257 12.62 8.08 -21.50
CA GLY A 257 13.74 7.12 -21.50
C GLY A 257 13.91 6.03 -20.43
N GLY A 258 13.16 5.99 -19.33
CA GLY A 258 13.32 4.98 -18.27
C GLY A 258 12.19 3.94 -18.28
N LYS A 259 12.54 2.65 -18.37
CA LYS A 259 11.55 1.56 -18.27
C LYS A 259 10.95 1.49 -16.84
N PRO A 260 9.65 1.17 -16.70
CA PRO A 260 9.02 1.05 -15.38
C PRO A 260 9.55 -0.17 -14.62
N LYS A 261 9.99 0.01 -13.37
CA LYS A 261 10.33 -1.09 -12.47
C LYS A 261 9.08 -1.92 -12.11
N PRO A 262 9.20 -3.25 -11.92
CA PRO A 262 8.12 -4.11 -11.44
C PRO A 262 7.46 -3.56 -10.16
N CYS A 263 6.15 -3.72 -10.01
CA CYS A 263 5.39 -3.19 -8.86
C CYS A 263 5.88 -3.79 -7.52
N SER A 264 6.19 -5.08 -7.49
CA SER A 264 6.66 -5.79 -6.28
C SER A 264 8.01 -5.31 -5.76
N GLU A 265 8.90 -4.79 -6.63
CA GLU A 265 10.19 -4.22 -6.22
C GLU A 265 10.04 -2.93 -5.40
N GLN A 266 8.86 -2.31 -5.43
CA GLN A 266 8.56 -1.09 -4.69
C GLN A 266 8.18 -1.37 -3.23
N PHE A 267 7.94 -2.64 -2.88
CA PHE A 267 7.55 -3.05 -1.52
C PHE A 267 8.74 -3.66 -0.76
N PRO A 268 8.87 -3.38 0.55
CA PRO A 268 9.84 -4.03 1.43
C PRO A 268 9.72 -5.56 1.43
N THR A 269 8.49 -6.07 1.57
CA THR A 269 8.20 -7.51 1.59
C THR A 269 7.25 -7.86 0.45
N ALA A 270 7.50 -8.98 -0.26
CA ALA A 270 6.67 -9.44 -1.37
C ALA A 270 6.47 -10.96 -1.39
N PHE A 271 5.26 -11.39 -1.02
CA PHE A 271 4.76 -12.74 -1.06
C PHE A 271 4.22 -13.10 -2.46
N TYR A 272 4.64 -14.25 -2.98
CA TYR A 272 4.08 -14.83 -4.20
C TYR A 272 3.47 -16.19 -3.85
N PRO A 273 2.38 -16.20 -3.07
CA PRO A 273 1.79 -17.42 -2.57
C PRO A 273 1.17 -18.18 -3.72
N SER A 274 1.86 -19.23 -4.09
CA SER A 274 1.38 -20.31 -4.89
C SER A 274 0.31 -21.09 -4.08
N ASN A 275 -1.01 -21.00 -4.22
CA ASN A 275 -2.09 -21.85 -3.57
C ASN A 275 -2.79 -21.31 -2.34
N ALA A 276 -3.88 -22.00 -2.00
CA ALA A 276 -4.72 -21.76 -0.85
C ALA A 276 -3.97 -21.76 0.49
N ILE A 277 -3.04 -22.70 0.69
CA ILE A 277 -2.29 -22.84 1.94
C ILE A 277 -1.27 -21.71 2.09
N SER A 278 -0.36 -21.54 1.12
CA SER A 278 0.59 -20.42 1.08
C SER A 278 -0.12 -19.08 1.19
N LYS A 279 -1.29 -18.94 0.54
CA LYS A 279 -2.06 -17.70 0.57
C LYS A 279 -2.60 -17.42 1.95
N LYS A 280 -3.12 -18.44 2.65
CA LYS A 280 -3.55 -18.29 4.03
C LYS A 280 -2.37 -17.86 4.90
N TYR A 281 -1.22 -18.52 4.80
CA TYR A 281 -0.02 -18.11 5.54
C TYR A 281 0.43 -16.69 5.20
N ALA A 282 0.48 -16.32 3.91
CA ALA A 282 0.87 -14.98 3.47
C ALA A 282 -0.04 -13.89 4.03
N VAL A 283 -1.36 -14.14 4.13
CA VAL A 283 -2.30 -13.21 4.76
C VAL A 283 -1.98 -13.01 6.25
N TYR A 284 -1.73 -14.10 6.99
CA TYR A 284 -1.41 -14.01 8.43
C TYR A 284 -0.02 -13.44 8.68
N LEU A 285 0.96 -13.76 7.84
CA LEU A 285 2.30 -13.21 7.93
C LEU A 285 2.27 -11.71 7.63
N ALA A 286 1.57 -11.28 6.58
CA ALA A 286 1.39 -9.87 6.27
C ALA A 286 0.65 -9.10 7.38
N ALA A 287 -0.29 -9.74 8.08
CA ALA A 287 -0.98 -9.12 9.22
C ALA A 287 -0.07 -8.86 10.43
N ASN A 288 1.01 -9.62 10.56
CA ASN A 288 2.01 -9.51 11.64
C ASN A 288 3.32 -8.85 11.18
N THR A 289 3.41 -8.41 9.94
CA THR A 289 4.61 -7.75 9.40
C THR A 289 4.49 -6.24 9.59
N GLU A 290 5.51 -5.63 10.18
CA GLU A 290 5.57 -4.17 10.42
C GLU A 290 5.77 -3.34 9.15
N GLU A 291 6.21 -3.95 8.06
CA GLU A 291 6.44 -3.29 6.78
C GLU A 291 5.25 -3.43 5.81
N MET A 292 5.21 -2.57 4.78
CA MET A 292 4.26 -2.75 3.69
C MET A 292 4.53 -4.06 2.92
N CYS A 293 3.49 -4.86 2.75
CA CYS A 293 3.60 -6.17 2.12
C CYS A 293 2.95 -6.23 0.74
N PHE A 294 3.61 -6.92 -0.20
CA PHE A 294 3.13 -7.41 -1.50
C PHE A 294 2.65 -8.89 -1.42
N ILE A 295 1.57 -9.35 -2.07
CA ILE A 295 0.91 -10.66 -1.99
C ILE A 295 0.23 -10.94 -3.36
N ARG A 296 0.96 -11.54 -4.30
CA ARG A 296 0.39 -11.96 -5.59
C ARG A 296 -0.69 -13.02 -5.38
N THR A 297 -1.79 -13.03 -6.15
CA THR A 297 -2.76 -14.14 -6.14
C THR A 297 -2.60 -15.05 -7.35
N ARG A 298 -2.12 -16.30 -7.18
CA ARG A 298 -2.27 -17.51 -8.07
C ARG A 298 -1.55 -18.74 -7.45
N GLN A 299 -1.72 -19.97 -7.95
CA GLN A 299 -1.70 -21.30 -7.24
C GLN A 299 -0.33 -22.01 -6.87
N ALA A 300 -0.31 -23.07 -6.00
CA ALA A 300 0.69 -24.09 -5.40
C ALA A 300 1.58 -24.08 -4.02
N GLU A 301 1.16 -24.73 -2.91
CA GLU A 301 1.80 -25.29 -1.63
C GLU A 301 2.29 -24.50 -0.36
N THR A 302 2.94 -25.14 0.65
CA THR A 302 3.25 -24.65 2.03
C THR A 302 4.62 -23.97 2.15
N PHE A 303 4.72 -22.84 2.87
CA PHE A 303 5.95 -22.04 2.88
C PHE A 303 6.21 -21.19 4.13
N GLN A 304 7.48 -20.80 4.29
CA GLN A 304 7.96 -19.75 5.20
C GLN A 304 8.59 -18.60 4.40
N ILE A 305 8.59 -17.39 4.96
CA ILE A 305 9.26 -16.24 4.33
C ILE A 305 10.73 -16.56 4.12
N GLY A 306 11.21 -16.32 2.90
CA GLY A 306 12.60 -16.52 2.54
C GLY A 306 13.01 -17.97 2.36
N GLN A 307 12.04 -18.88 2.17
CA GLN A 307 12.28 -20.29 1.95
C GLN A 307 11.69 -20.74 0.60
N ALA A 308 12.55 -21.23 -0.29
CA ALA A 308 12.15 -21.86 -1.53
C ALA A 308 11.84 -23.35 -1.29
N LYS A 309 11.02 -23.96 -2.13
CA LYS A 309 10.61 -25.37 -1.98
C LYS A 309 10.92 -26.17 -3.23
N VAL A 310 11.54 -27.34 -3.05
CA VAL A 310 11.64 -28.35 -4.11
C VAL A 310 10.30 -29.05 -4.23
N VAL A 311 9.69 -28.99 -5.41
CA VAL A 311 8.35 -29.55 -5.67
C VAL A 311 8.37 -30.75 -6.61
N CYS A 312 9.47 -30.95 -7.36
CA CYS A 312 9.70 -32.14 -8.17
C CYS A 312 11.20 -32.40 -8.24
N HIS A 313 11.64 -33.64 -8.00
CA HIS A 313 13.04 -34.03 -8.16
C HIS A 313 13.22 -35.52 -8.41
N SER A 314 14.36 -35.89 -8.99
CA SER A 314 14.88 -37.25 -9.08
C SER A 314 16.40 -37.27 -8.97
N GLU A 315 17.01 -38.46 -8.81
CA GLU A 315 18.48 -38.57 -8.76
C GLU A 315 19.16 -38.26 -10.11
N ASN A 316 18.41 -38.30 -11.22
CA ASN A 316 18.97 -38.21 -12.57
C ASN A 316 18.68 -36.87 -13.28
N ASP A 317 18.23 -35.87 -12.52
CA ASP A 317 17.78 -34.59 -13.06
C ASP A 317 18.86 -33.88 -13.88
N LYS A 318 18.48 -33.43 -15.07
CA LYS A 318 19.41 -32.77 -16.00
C LYS A 318 19.48 -31.27 -15.83
N VAL A 319 18.42 -30.65 -15.32
CA VAL A 319 18.31 -29.19 -15.20
C VAL A 319 17.39 -28.83 -14.04
N THR A 320 17.72 -27.73 -13.34
CA THR A 320 16.85 -27.13 -12.34
C THR A 320 16.00 -26.05 -13.01
N ILE A 321 14.69 -26.19 -12.94
CA ILE A 321 13.73 -25.17 -13.33
C ILE A 321 13.25 -24.44 -12.08
N ILE A 322 13.39 -23.12 -12.05
CA ILE A 322 12.86 -22.27 -10.99
C ILE A 322 11.68 -21.50 -11.57
N GLY A 323 10.50 -21.68 -10.96
CA GLY A 323 9.27 -20.98 -11.31
C GLY A 323 8.57 -20.44 -10.08
N ALA A 324 7.53 -19.65 -10.29
CA ALA A 324 6.64 -19.16 -9.23
C ALA A 324 5.24 -18.93 -9.80
N GLY A 325 4.20 -19.26 -9.03
CA GLY A 325 2.82 -19.13 -9.51
C GLY A 325 2.53 -19.98 -10.76
N LEU A 326 2.04 -19.37 -11.85
CA LEU A 326 1.63 -20.11 -13.07
C LEU A 326 2.80 -20.86 -13.72
N THR A 327 3.96 -20.24 -13.79
CA THR A 327 5.12 -20.87 -14.44
C THR A 327 5.65 -22.07 -13.68
N LEU A 328 5.32 -22.20 -12.40
CA LEU A 328 5.57 -23.42 -11.64
C LEU A 328 4.70 -24.58 -12.15
N GLN A 329 3.42 -24.33 -12.42
CA GLN A 329 2.53 -25.36 -12.98
C GLN A 329 2.98 -25.79 -14.37
N GLU A 330 3.35 -24.83 -15.21
CA GLU A 330 3.93 -25.13 -16.53
C GLU A 330 5.26 -25.91 -16.40
N ALA A 331 6.09 -25.60 -15.40
CA ALA A 331 7.30 -26.36 -15.12
C ALA A 331 7.01 -27.80 -14.68
N LEU A 332 5.96 -28.03 -13.90
CA LEU A 332 5.52 -29.38 -13.51
C LEU A 332 4.94 -30.15 -14.70
N LEU A 333 4.12 -29.51 -15.53
CA LEU A 333 3.63 -30.11 -16.78
C LEU A 333 4.77 -30.45 -17.74
N ALA A 334 5.79 -29.58 -17.81
CA ALA A 334 7.01 -29.85 -18.57
C ALA A 334 7.80 -31.03 -17.97
N ALA A 335 7.82 -31.19 -16.64
CA ALA A 335 8.44 -32.34 -15.99
C ALA A 335 7.73 -33.65 -16.39
N ASP A 336 6.40 -33.66 -16.35
CA ASP A 336 5.59 -34.81 -16.77
C ASP A 336 5.80 -35.14 -18.25
N GLU A 337 5.85 -34.14 -19.13
CA GLU A 337 6.05 -34.37 -20.56
C GLU A 337 7.45 -34.88 -20.87
N LEU A 338 8.50 -34.25 -20.31
CA LEU A 338 9.89 -34.65 -20.52
C LEU A 338 10.20 -36.03 -19.92
N SER A 339 9.48 -36.44 -18.87
CA SER A 339 9.61 -37.78 -18.32
C SER A 339 9.28 -38.87 -19.35
N LYS A 340 8.36 -38.60 -20.28
CA LYS A 340 7.99 -39.51 -21.38
C LYS A 340 9.14 -39.71 -22.37
N GLU A 341 10.06 -38.75 -22.44
CA GLU A 341 11.28 -38.79 -23.25
C GLU A 341 12.52 -39.25 -22.43
N ALA A 342 12.31 -39.79 -21.23
CA ALA A 342 13.35 -40.18 -20.28
C ALA A 342 14.29 -39.02 -19.86
N VAL A 343 13.76 -37.79 -19.86
CA VAL A 343 14.45 -36.60 -19.35
C VAL A 343 13.81 -36.19 -18.02
N SER A 344 14.54 -36.40 -16.93
CA SER A 344 14.13 -35.92 -15.61
C SER A 344 14.61 -34.48 -15.38
N ILE A 345 13.76 -33.67 -14.74
CA ILE A 345 14.06 -32.28 -14.39
C ILE A 345 13.73 -32.04 -12.91
N HIS A 346 14.45 -31.09 -12.34
CA HIS A 346 14.26 -30.64 -10.96
C HIS A 346 13.44 -29.37 -10.98
N VAL A 347 12.38 -29.24 -10.16
CA VAL A 347 11.51 -28.06 -10.14
C VAL A 347 11.48 -27.45 -8.74
N ILE A 348 11.78 -26.14 -8.67
CA ILE A 348 11.78 -25.34 -7.44
C ILE A 348 10.68 -24.28 -7.55
N ASP A 349 9.81 -24.22 -6.53
CA ASP A 349 8.98 -23.05 -6.26
C ASP A 349 9.78 -22.03 -5.45
N LEU A 350 9.93 -20.84 -6.02
CA LEU A 350 10.67 -19.76 -5.38
C LEU A 350 9.94 -19.17 -4.16
N PHE A 351 8.60 -19.10 -4.19
CA PHE A 351 7.69 -18.51 -3.17
C PHE A 351 7.92 -17.06 -2.73
N THR A 352 9.13 -16.71 -2.28
CA THR A 352 9.53 -15.35 -1.90
C THR A 352 10.71 -14.89 -2.73
N ILE A 353 10.57 -13.71 -3.31
CA ILE A 353 11.56 -13.11 -4.20
C ILE A 353 12.57 -12.27 -3.42
N LYS A 354 12.05 -11.46 -2.50
CA LYS A 354 12.85 -10.63 -1.61
C LYS A 354 13.05 -11.42 -0.31
N LEU A 355 14.32 -11.56 0.12
CA LEU A 355 14.82 -12.62 1.03
C LEU A 355 15.01 -13.97 0.33
N LEU A 356 15.75 -13.99 -0.78
CA LEU A 356 15.96 -15.19 -1.58
C LEU A 356 16.58 -16.35 -0.77
N ASP A 357 16.01 -17.55 -0.88
CA ASP A 357 16.58 -18.77 -0.29
C ASP A 357 17.78 -19.28 -1.08
N THR A 358 18.90 -18.56 -0.93
CA THR A 358 20.15 -18.87 -1.62
C THR A 358 20.65 -20.28 -1.29
N VAL A 359 20.43 -20.76 -0.06
CA VAL A 359 20.92 -22.07 0.39
C VAL A 359 20.21 -23.20 -0.35
N THR A 360 18.88 -23.16 -0.41
CA THR A 360 18.09 -24.16 -1.14
C THR A 360 18.37 -24.08 -2.64
N ILE A 361 18.47 -22.89 -3.23
CA ILE A 361 18.75 -22.74 -4.66
C ILE A 361 20.14 -23.30 -5.02
N ILE A 362 21.18 -22.99 -4.23
CA ILE A 362 22.55 -23.45 -4.47
C ILE A 362 22.67 -24.97 -4.36
N SER A 363 22.06 -25.56 -3.33
CA SER A 363 22.15 -27.01 -3.09
C SER A 363 21.49 -27.81 -4.21
N ASN A 364 20.32 -27.37 -4.68
CA ASN A 364 19.60 -28.05 -5.76
C ASN A 364 20.19 -27.77 -7.15
N ALA A 365 20.70 -26.56 -7.40
CA ALA A 365 21.43 -26.27 -8.63
C ALA A 365 22.67 -27.17 -8.79
N LYS A 366 23.38 -27.48 -7.70
CA LYS A 366 24.52 -28.42 -7.73
C LYS A 366 24.08 -29.83 -8.11
N ALA A 367 22.90 -30.28 -7.65
CA ALA A 367 22.36 -31.59 -8.01
C ALA A 367 22.15 -31.75 -9.53
N THR A 368 21.87 -30.66 -10.25
CA THR A 368 21.67 -30.66 -11.71
C THR A 368 22.90 -30.20 -12.51
N SER A 369 24.10 -30.33 -11.93
CA SER A 369 25.38 -29.90 -12.53
C SER A 369 25.46 -28.39 -12.81
N GLY A 370 24.80 -27.58 -11.99
CA GLY A 370 24.78 -26.11 -12.09
C GLY A 370 23.95 -25.57 -13.25
N ARG A 371 23.12 -26.41 -13.89
CA ARG A 371 22.26 -26.02 -15.01
C ARG A 371 20.92 -25.54 -14.50
N ILE A 372 20.60 -24.28 -14.79
CA ILE A 372 19.37 -23.63 -14.31
C ILE A 372 18.59 -23.00 -15.47
N ILE A 373 17.27 -23.14 -15.42
CA ILE A 373 16.31 -22.41 -16.23
C ILE A 373 15.37 -21.65 -15.29
N THR A 374 15.19 -20.37 -15.54
CA THR A 374 14.22 -19.54 -14.81
C THR A 374 13.03 -19.24 -15.71
N VAL A 375 11.81 -19.39 -15.19
CA VAL A 375 10.57 -19.23 -15.95
C VAL A 375 9.64 -18.28 -15.21
N GLU A 376 9.31 -17.14 -15.83
CA GLU A 376 8.38 -16.17 -15.25
C GLU A 376 7.31 -15.69 -16.24
N GLU A 377 6.11 -15.44 -15.72
CA GLU A 377 5.02 -14.73 -16.40
C GLU A 377 5.18 -13.23 -16.10
N HIS A 378 6.20 -12.63 -16.70
CA HIS A 378 6.52 -11.22 -16.56
C HIS A 378 7.36 -10.74 -17.75
N TYR A 379 7.44 -9.42 -17.95
CA TYR A 379 8.35 -8.81 -18.92
C TYR A 379 9.83 -9.08 -18.57
N PRO A 380 10.74 -9.11 -19.57
CA PRO A 380 12.18 -8.97 -19.35
C PRO A 380 12.46 -7.72 -18.51
N GLU A 381 13.41 -7.76 -17.57
CA GLU A 381 13.55 -6.88 -16.39
C GLU A 381 12.54 -7.18 -15.27
N GLY A 382 12.00 -8.41 -15.29
CA GLY A 382 11.15 -8.95 -14.25
C GLY A 382 11.94 -9.43 -13.05
N VAL A 383 11.21 -10.12 -12.19
CA VAL A 383 11.72 -10.52 -10.89
C VAL A 383 12.79 -11.60 -11.02
N PHE A 384 12.65 -12.48 -12.00
CA PHE A 384 13.63 -13.53 -12.25
C PHE A 384 14.86 -13.02 -13.00
N ASP A 385 14.89 -11.75 -13.43
CA ASP A 385 16.07 -11.11 -14.02
C ASP A 385 17.09 -10.71 -12.94
N ALA A 386 16.63 -10.25 -11.77
CA ALA A 386 17.48 -10.02 -10.60
C ALA A 386 18.07 -11.34 -10.07
N LEU A 387 17.25 -12.40 -10.04
CA LEU A 387 17.71 -13.76 -9.77
C LEU A 387 18.67 -14.25 -10.85
N GLY A 388 18.36 -14.01 -12.13
CA GLY A 388 19.16 -14.40 -13.28
C GLY A 388 20.58 -13.86 -13.20
N LYS A 389 20.75 -12.57 -12.90
CA LYS A 389 22.08 -11.95 -12.69
C LYS A 389 22.85 -12.61 -11.55
N TRP A 390 22.20 -12.81 -10.40
CA TRP A 390 22.85 -13.49 -9.27
C TRP A 390 23.21 -14.95 -9.61
N LEU A 391 22.38 -15.64 -10.38
CA LEU A 391 22.64 -17.01 -10.83
C LEU A 391 23.77 -17.07 -11.87
N GLU A 392 23.87 -16.11 -12.79
CA GLU A 392 24.94 -16.04 -13.80
C GLU A 392 26.33 -15.88 -13.17
N GLU A 393 26.40 -15.19 -12.02
CA GLU A 393 27.64 -15.05 -11.25
C GLU A 393 28.10 -16.35 -10.57
N ASN A 394 27.19 -17.32 -10.37
CA ASN A 394 27.42 -18.50 -9.52
C ASN A 394 27.23 -19.85 -10.24
N PHE A 395 26.49 -19.89 -11.36
CA PHE A 395 26.02 -21.11 -12.03
C PHE A 395 25.96 -20.97 -13.55
N LYS A 396 25.80 -22.10 -14.24
CA LYS A 396 25.55 -22.14 -15.69
C LYS A 396 24.06 -21.96 -15.95
N VAL A 397 23.62 -20.71 -16.04
CA VAL A 397 22.26 -20.37 -16.49
C VAL A 397 22.13 -20.75 -17.96
N LEU A 398 21.23 -21.69 -18.27
CA LEU A 398 21.04 -22.19 -19.63
C LEU A 398 20.14 -21.25 -20.44
N ARG A 399 19.04 -20.78 -19.84
CA ARG A 399 18.11 -19.81 -20.41
C ARG A 399 17.22 -19.18 -19.34
N HIS A 400 16.79 -17.95 -19.60
CA HIS A 400 15.68 -17.29 -18.93
C HIS A 400 14.49 -17.17 -19.89
N PHE A 401 13.31 -17.63 -19.48
CA PHE A 401 12.07 -17.54 -20.27
C PHE A 401 11.08 -16.58 -19.62
N CYS A 402 10.69 -15.56 -20.39
CA CYS A 402 9.68 -14.57 -20.03
C CYS A 402 8.44 -14.76 -20.92
N PHE A 403 7.28 -14.96 -20.31
CA PHE A 403 6.00 -15.10 -21.00
C PHE A 403 5.07 -13.92 -20.69
N LYS A 404 4.18 -13.58 -21.63
CA LYS A 404 3.20 -12.48 -21.54
C LYS A 404 1.78 -12.98 -21.42
#